data_AF-A0A2V9NAR5-F1
#
_entry.id   AF-A0A2V9NAR5-F1
#
_cell.length_a   1.000
_cell.length_b   1.000
_cell.length_c   1.000
_cell.angle_alpha   90.00
_cell.angle_beta   90.00
_cell.angle_gamma   90.00
#
_symmetry.space_group_name_H-M   'P 1'
#
loop_
_entity.id
_entity.type
_entity.pdbx_description
1 polymer ?
#
loop_
_entity_poly.entity_id
_entity_poly.type
_entity_poly.pdbx_seq_one_letter_code
_entity_poly.pdbx_strand_id
1 'polypeptide(L)'
;GAMVAESMVAIMATVAACVLEPGTYFAINSPAGIAGQLPEKAASTISAWGFPVSAAGMQALAQSVGEQTLFNRTGGAPAFAVGMAHIFSSSLGGQAVMALWYHFALMFEALFILTVLDAGTRVGRFMIQDALGHAWKPLGRTSWYPSVLATSGIIVCAWGYFLWQGVRDPLGGINSLWPLFGIANQLLAAVALCVATTILIKMHRAKYMLVTLAPLAWLVIVTFTASWHKIFDPDPRIGFLAQARRLALSGGGARLIFNNRLDAAVTGVLIVMVGLILVESLRQWFGILSGRKEAQTKESPFVVTRMAEERV
;
A
#
# COMPACT_ATOMS: atom_id res chain seq x y z
N GLY A 1 -15.42 1.13 -10.02
CA GLY A 1 -15.53 2.59 -9.80
C GLY A 1 -14.31 3.11 -9.08
N ALA A 2 -14.29 3.01 -7.75
CA ALA A 2 -13.24 3.59 -6.89
C ALA A 2 -11.79 3.18 -7.26
N MET A 3 -11.50 1.88 -7.46
CA MET A 3 -10.13 1.45 -7.83
C MET A 3 -9.62 2.01 -9.16
N VAL A 4 -10.51 2.29 -10.13
CA VAL A 4 -10.12 2.90 -11.41
C VAL A 4 -9.76 4.38 -11.19
N ALA A 5 -10.49 5.07 -10.31
CA ALA A 5 -10.14 6.44 -9.91
C ALA A 5 -8.83 6.48 -9.11
N GLU A 6 -8.57 5.50 -8.23
CA GLU A 6 -7.30 5.36 -7.51
C GLU A 6 -6.12 5.13 -8.48
N SER A 7 -6.35 4.37 -9.56
CA SER A 7 -5.33 4.16 -10.61
C SER A 7 -4.96 5.46 -11.33
N MET A 8 -5.89 6.42 -11.45
CA MET A 8 -5.59 7.75 -12.02
C MET A 8 -4.67 8.56 -11.11
N VAL A 9 -4.76 8.39 -9.79
CA VAL A 9 -3.85 9.07 -8.83
C VAL A 9 -2.41 8.60 -9.05
N ALA A 10 -2.19 7.30 -9.28
CA ALA A 10 -0.86 6.78 -9.60
C ALA A 10 -0.29 7.35 -10.91
N ILE A 11 -1.15 7.54 -11.92
CA ILE A 11 -0.77 8.20 -13.18
C ILE A 11 -0.40 9.66 -12.91
N MET A 12 -1.22 10.40 -12.16
CA MET A 12 -0.92 11.79 -11.78
C MET A 12 0.40 11.92 -11.02
N ALA A 13 0.67 11.00 -10.08
CA ALA A 13 1.94 10.98 -9.35
C ALA A 13 3.13 10.73 -10.27
N THR A 14 2.98 9.84 -11.25
CA THR A 14 4.01 9.58 -12.27
C THR A 14 4.25 10.82 -13.14
N VAL A 15 3.19 11.48 -13.61
CA VAL A 15 3.29 12.71 -14.40
C VAL A 15 3.98 13.82 -13.59
N ALA A 16 3.58 14.03 -12.33
CA ALA A 16 4.19 15.01 -11.44
C ALA A 16 5.68 14.74 -11.20
N ALA A 17 6.07 13.47 -11.06
CA ALA A 17 7.48 13.09 -10.93
C ALA A 17 8.28 13.36 -12.22
N CYS A 18 7.70 13.09 -13.39
CA CYS A 18 8.36 13.32 -14.69
C CYS A 18 8.54 14.81 -15.03
N VAL A 19 7.80 15.71 -14.38
CA VAL A 19 7.95 17.17 -14.57
C VAL A 19 9.14 17.71 -13.80
N LEU A 20 9.61 17.02 -12.77
CA LEU A 20 10.79 17.43 -12.01
C LEU A 20 12.07 17.03 -12.73
N GLU A 21 13.07 17.93 -12.71
CA GLU A 21 14.42 17.57 -13.08
C GLU A 21 14.92 16.42 -12.18
N PRO A 22 15.58 15.38 -12.72
CA PRO A 22 16.03 14.23 -11.94
C PRO A 22 16.87 14.62 -10.72
N GLY A 23 17.75 15.62 -10.85
CA GLY A 23 18.58 16.12 -9.74
C GLY A 23 17.74 16.67 -8.58
N THR A 24 16.70 17.44 -8.91
CA THR A 24 15.73 17.97 -7.93
C THR A 24 14.93 16.83 -7.29
N TYR A 25 14.45 15.87 -8.09
CA TYR A 25 13.73 14.70 -7.57
C TYR A 25 14.57 13.90 -6.57
N PHE A 26 15.85 13.64 -6.89
CA PHE A 26 16.77 12.95 -6.00
C PHE A 26 17.14 13.79 -4.78
N ALA A 27 17.27 15.11 -4.90
CA ALA A 27 17.54 16.00 -3.77
C ALA A 27 16.41 15.99 -2.73
N ILE A 28 15.17 15.87 -3.19
CA ILE A 28 14.01 15.75 -2.31
C ILE A 28 13.95 14.37 -1.67
N ASN A 29 14.08 13.29 -2.46
CA ASN A 29 13.77 11.93 -2.02
C ASN A 29 14.95 11.15 -1.42
N SER A 30 16.18 11.64 -1.51
CA SER A 30 17.34 10.94 -0.94
C SER A 30 17.46 11.24 0.56
N PRO A 31 17.61 10.24 1.43
CA PRO A 31 17.81 10.47 2.85
C PRO A 31 19.18 11.09 3.13
N ALA A 32 19.27 11.84 4.23
CA ALA A 32 20.49 12.56 4.62
C ALA A 32 21.69 11.64 4.88
N GLY A 33 21.47 10.36 5.20
CA GLY A 33 22.52 9.36 5.36
C GLY A 33 23.18 8.94 4.04
N ILE A 34 22.52 9.17 2.90
CA ILE A 34 23.02 8.85 1.56
C ILE A 34 23.50 10.11 0.84
N ALA A 35 22.66 11.15 0.77
CA ALA A 35 22.99 12.39 0.08
C ALA A 35 23.91 13.31 0.91
N GLY A 36 23.79 13.28 2.23
CA GLY A 36 24.49 14.18 3.15
C GLY A 36 23.55 15.18 3.83
N GLN A 37 23.92 15.62 5.05
CA GLN A 37 23.08 16.54 5.82
C GLN A 37 23.16 17.99 5.35
N LEU A 38 24.33 18.44 4.88
CA LEU A 38 24.54 19.82 4.43
C LEU A 38 24.06 19.99 2.97
N PRO A 39 23.35 21.08 2.63
CA PRO A 39 22.84 21.32 1.27
C PRO A 39 23.91 21.23 0.17
N GLU A 40 25.08 21.84 0.40
CA GLU A 40 26.25 21.79 -0.50
C GLU A 40 26.74 20.35 -0.74
N LYS A 41 26.80 19.55 0.33
CA LYS A 41 27.23 18.15 0.26
C LYS A 41 26.18 17.27 -0.43
N ALA A 42 24.90 17.51 -0.17
CA ALA A 42 23.80 16.83 -0.84
C ALA A 42 23.81 17.13 -2.35
N ALA A 43 23.91 18.40 -2.73
CA ALA A 43 23.91 18.81 -4.13
C ALA A 43 25.11 18.25 -4.91
N SER A 44 26.32 18.29 -4.32
CA SER A 44 27.52 17.71 -4.93
C SER A 44 27.45 16.19 -5.05
N THR A 45 26.95 15.49 -4.03
CA THR A 45 26.79 14.02 -4.06
C THR A 45 25.81 13.58 -5.14
N ILE A 46 24.66 14.27 -5.26
CA ILE A 46 23.64 13.95 -6.28
C ILE A 46 24.14 14.32 -7.68
N SER A 47 24.83 15.45 -7.82
CA SER A 47 25.46 15.83 -9.09
C SER A 47 26.50 14.80 -9.54
N ALA A 48 27.22 14.18 -8.60
CA ALA A 48 28.15 13.09 -8.89
C ALA A 48 27.46 11.80 -9.37
N TRP A 49 26.15 11.64 -9.15
CA TRP A 49 25.36 10.54 -9.74
C TRP A 49 25.00 10.78 -11.22
N GLY A 50 25.42 11.92 -11.79
CA GLY A 50 25.11 12.32 -13.17
C GLY A 50 23.85 13.18 -13.29
N PHE A 51 23.27 13.61 -12.16
CA PHE A 51 22.06 14.45 -12.14
C PHE A 51 22.39 15.83 -11.59
N PRO A 52 22.66 16.83 -12.45
CA PRO A 52 23.12 18.14 -12.00
C PRO A 52 22.05 18.80 -11.11
N VAL A 53 22.47 19.26 -9.93
CA VAL A 53 21.63 20.01 -9.00
C VAL A 53 22.51 20.95 -8.17
N SER A 54 22.01 22.14 -7.85
CA SER A 54 22.74 23.12 -7.04
C SER A 54 22.02 23.40 -5.72
N ALA A 55 22.79 23.68 -4.67
CA ALA A 55 22.23 24.09 -3.38
C ALA A 55 21.44 25.41 -3.52
N ALA A 56 21.95 26.35 -4.32
CA ALA A 56 21.27 27.61 -4.61
C ALA A 56 19.93 27.41 -5.33
N GLY A 57 19.87 26.54 -6.35
CA GLY A 57 18.64 26.23 -7.07
C GLY A 57 17.59 25.58 -6.17
N MET A 58 18.01 24.63 -5.33
CA MET A 58 17.13 23.99 -4.34
C MET A 58 16.65 24.99 -3.27
N GLN A 59 17.48 25.95 -2.88
CA GLN A 59 17.08 27.01 -1.94
C GLN A 59 16.03 27.95 -2.55
N ALA A 60 16.20 28.35 -3.81
CA ALA A 60 15.23 29.15 -4.54
C ALA A 60 13.90 28.40 -4.73
N LEU A 61 13.97 27.09 -4.99
CA LEU A 61 12.80 26.24 -5.08
C LEU A 61 12.06 26.14 -3.74
N ALA A 62 12.79 25.97 -2.63
CA ALA A 62 12.21 25.94 -1.29
C ALA A 62 11.49 27.26 -0.96
N GLN A 63 12.12 28.40 -1.27
CA GLN A 63 11.53 29.72 -1.06
C GLN A 63 10.26 29.94 -1.88
N SER A 64 10.24 29.49 -3.14
CA SER A 64 9.07 29.67 -4.03
C SER A 64 7.87 28.80 -3.63
N VAL A 65 8.08 27.67 -2.94
CA VAL A 65 6.99 26.89 -2.34
C VAL A 65 6.65 27.28 -0.89
N GLY A 66 7.42 28.20 -0.28
CA GLY A 66 7.22 28.65 1.10
C GLY A 66 7.80 27.72 2.18
N GLU A 67 8.81 26.91 1.84
CA GLU A 67 9.47 25.97 2.74
C GLU A 67 10.90 26.41 3.08
N GLN A 68 11.41 26.04 4.26
CA GLN A 68 12.79 26.36 4.66
C GLN A 68 13.81 25.52 3.87
N THR A 69 13.46 24.27 3.59
CA THR A 69 14.29 23.33 2.83
C THR A 69 13.43 22.23 2.23
N LEU A 70 13.82 21.78 1.03
CA LEU A 70 13.25 20.63 0.34
C LEU A 70 14.18 19.42 0.35
N PHE A 71 15.40 19.55 0.86
CA PHE A 71 16.34 18.43 0.95
C PHE A 71 15.85 17.38 1.96
N ASN A 72 16.13 16.11 1.66
CA ASN A 72 15.93 14.97 2.56
C ASN A 72 14.48 14.76 3.04
N ARG A 73 13.50 15.28 2.30
CA ARG A 73 12.07 15.05 2.55
C ARG A 73 11.61 13.77 1.84
N THR A 74 12.11 12.64 2.34
CA THR A 74 11.83 11.31 1.79
C THR A 74 10.36 10.93 1.92
N GLY A 75 9.80 10.22 0.94
CA GLY A 75 8.43 9.68 1.03
C GLY A 75 7.54 9.95 -0.18
N GLY A 76 8.06 10.51 -1.27
CA GLY A 76 7.30 10.74 -2.52
C GLY A 76 6.32 11.92 -2.44
N ALA A 77 5.60 12.09 -1.33
CA ALA A 77 4.64 13.16 -1.09
C ALA A 77 5.20 14.57 -1.37
N PRO A 78 6.40 14.93 -0.88
CA PRO A 78 6.94 16.27 -1.11
C PRO A 78 7.32 16.48 -2.58
N ALA A 79 7.86 15.45 -3.25
CA ALA A 79 8.18 15.53 -4.67
C ALA A 79 6.91 15.61 -5.54
N PHE A 80 5.86 14.87 -5.18
CA PHE A 80 4.55 14.97 -5.80
C PHE A 80 4.00 16.40 -5.68
N ALA A 81 4.03 16.98 -4.48
CA ALA A 81 3.55 18.34 -4.25
C ALA A 81 4.34 19.39 -5.03
N VAL A 82 5.68 19.29 -5.11
CA VAL A 82 6.50 20.19 -5.93
C VAL A 82 6.18 20.03 -7.42
N GLY A 83 6.04 18.80 -7.91
CA GLY A 83 5.69 18.53 -9.31
C GLY A 83 4.31 19.09 -9.68
N MET A 84 3.30 18.85 -8.84
CA MET A 84 1.95 19.40 -9.04
C MET A 84 1.94 20.93 -8.96
N ALA A 85 2.70 21.52 -8.03
CA ALA A 85 2.84 22.97 -7.94
C ALA A 85 3.46 23.57 -9.21
N HIS A 86 4.44 22.89 -9.82
CA HIS A 86 5.03 23.31 -11.08
C HIS A 86 4.01 23.25 -12.24
N ILE A 87 3.26 22.15 -12.35
CA ILE A 87 2.21 21.98 -13.37
C ILE A 87 1.15 23.08 -13.23
N PHE A 88 0.62 23.29 -12.03
CA PHE A 88 -0.46 24.25 -11.82
C PHE A 88 0.03 25.70 -11.89
N SER A 89 1.20 26.03 -11.37
CA SER A 89 1.73 27.41 -11.51
C SER A 89 2.04 27.77 -12.97
N SER A 90 2.46 26.81 -13.81
CA SER A 90 2.71 27.04 -15.23
C SER A 90 1.44 27.28 -16.06
N SER A 91 0.30 26.74 -15.64
CA SER A 91 -0.98 26.81 -16.37
C SER A 91 -2.02 27.75 -15.73
N LEU A 92 -1.96 27.95 -14.41
CA LEU A 92 -2.96 28.63 -13.58
C LEU A 92 -2.26 29.52 -12.53
N GLY A 93 -2.06 30.80 -12.87
CA GLY A 93 -1.74 31.86 -11.89
C GLY A 93 -0.25 32.20 -11.69
N GLY A 94 0.68 31.57 -12.42
CA GLY A 94 2.11 31.92 -12.40
C GLY A 94 2.83 31.57 -11.10
N GLN A 95 4.06 32.04 -10.93
CA GLN A 95 4.90 31.70 -9.77
C GLN A 95 4.35 32.20 -8.42
N ALA A 96 3.50 33.24 -8.42
CA ALA A 96 2.95 33.82 -7.20
C ALA A 96 2.02 32.86 -6.42
N VAL A 97 1.42 31.88 -7.10
CA VAL A 97 0.53 30.87 -6.48
C VAL A 97 1.21 29.52 -6.28
N MET A 98 2.52 29.42 -6.52
CA MET A 98 3.25 28.15 -6.42
C MET A 98 3.23 27.58 -4.99
N ALA A 99 3.41 28.44 -3.98
CA ALA A 99 3.25 28.04 -2.58
C ALA A 99 1.82 27.56 -2.26
N LEU A 100 0.80 28.21 -2.82
CA LEU A 100 -0.60 27.79 -2.64
C LEU A 100 -0.83 26.39 -3.23
N TRP A 101 -0.38 26.15 -4.46
CA TRP A 101 -0.54 24.86 -5.13
C TRP A 101 0.25 23.74 -4.45
N TYR A 102 1.45 24.04 -3.94
CA TYR A 102 2.25 23.10 -3.16
C TYR A 102 1.52 22.65 -1.88
N HIS A 103 1.04 23.60 -1.07
CA HIS A 103 0.32 23.27 0.17
C HIS A 103 -1.04 22.62 -0.11
N PHE A 104 -1.72 23.01 -1.19
CA PHE A 104 -2.94 22.35 -1.64
C PHE A 104 -2.68 20.88 -1.99
N ALA A 105 -1.62 20.57 -2.74
CA ALA A 105 -1.25 19.20 -3.09
C ALA A 105 -0.90 18.36 -1.86
N LEU A 106 -0.13 18.91 -0.91
CA LEU A 106 0.17 18.24 0.37
C LEU A 106 -1.09 17.98 1.19
N MET A 107 -2.00 18.95 1.29
CA MET A 107 -3.24 18.80 2.05
C MET A 107 -4.17 17.77 1.39
N PHE A 108 -4.27 17.79 0.06
CA PHE A 108 -5.04 16.80 -0.69
C PHE A 108 -4.54 15.38 -0.42
N GLU A 109 -3.22 15.17 -0.47
CA GLU A 109 -2.61 13.87 -0.16
C GLU A 109 -2.84 13.47 1.30
N ALA A 110 -2.68 14.40 2.25
CA ALA A 110 -2.95 14.15 3.66
C ALA A 110 -4.41 13.75 3.92
N LEU A 111 -5.38 14.39 3.25
CA LEU A 111 -6.80 14.04 3.34
C LEU A 111 -7.09 12.66 2.73
N PHE A 112 -6.42 12.31 1.64
CA PHE A 112 -6.50 10.97 1.07
C PHE A 112 -5.99 9.92 2.05
N ILE A 113 -4.80 10.12 2.64
CA ILE A 113 -4.24 9.25 3.67
C ILE A 113 -5.17 9.15 4.88
N LEU A 114 -5.73 10.27 5.34
CA LEU A 114 -6.65 10.30 6.48
C LEU A 114 -7.93 9.51 6.19
N THR A 115 -8.44 9.56 4.96
CA THR A 115 -9.60 8.77 4.54
C THR A 115 -9.30 7.27 4.58
N VAL A 116 -8.12 6.86 4.11
CA VAL A 116 -7.65 5.46 4.18
C VAL A 116 -7.47 5.02 5.63
N LEU A 117 -6.89 5.88 6.49
CA LEU A 117 -6.72 5.59 7.92
C LEU A 117 -8.05 5.49 8.66
N ASP A 118 -9.04 6.32 8.35
CA ASP A 118 -10.39 6.23 8.94
C ASP A 118 -11.09 4.92 8.54
N ALA A 119 -11.10 4.61 7.23
CA ALA A 119 -11.66 3.36 6.73
C ALA A 119 -10.94 2.14 7.33
N GLY A 120 -9.61 2.17 7.37
CA GLY A 120 -8.78 1.13 7.97
C GLY A 120 -9.03 0.96 9.47
N THR A 121 -9.18 2.05 10.21
CA THR A 121 -9.51 2.02 11.64
C THR A 121 -10.88 1.38 11.89
N ARG A 122 -11.85 1.70 11.04
CA ARG A 122 -13.20 1.13 11.11
C ARG A 122 -13.20 -0.38 10.85
N VAL A 123 -12.52 -0.81 9.78
CA VAL A 123 -12.39 -2.23 9.43
C VAL A 123 -11.59 -2.98 10.50
N GLY A 124 -10.47 -2.42 10.96
CA GLY A 124 -9.63 -3.00 12.00
C GLY A 124 -10.39 -3.20 13.31
N ARG A 125 -11.23 -2.23 13.70
CA ARG A 125 -12.13 -2.37 14.84
C ARG A 125 -13.05 -3.58 14.68
N PHE A 126 -13.70 -3.73 13.51
CA PHE A 126 -14.58 -4.86 13.26
C PHE A 126 -13.84 -6.20 13.29
N MET A 127 -12.61 -6.26 12.76
CA MET A 127 -11.78 -7.47 12.80
C MET A 127 -11.39 -7.83 14.24
N ILE A 128 -11.02 -6.86 15.09
CA ILE A 128 -10.73 -7.10 16.49
C ILE A 128 -11.98 -7.53 17.26
N GLN A 129 -13.12 -6.88 17.02
CA GLN A 129 -14.39 -7.26 17.65
C GLN A 129 -14.79 -8.69 17.29
N ASP A 130 -14.64 -9.07 16.02
CA ASP A 130 -14.92 -10.43 15.57
C ASP A 130 -13.98 -11.45 16.22
N ALA A 131 -12.66 -11.18 16.22
CA ALA A 131 -11.67 -12.04 16.87
C ALA A 131 -11.91 -12.18 18.38
N LEU A 132 -12.12 -11.07 19.10
CA LEU A 132 -12.41 -11.07 20.53
C LEU A 132 -13.78 -11.66 20.86
N GLY A 133 -14.73 -11.60 19.93
CA GLY A 133 -16.06 -12.21 20.06
C GLY A 133 -15.99 -13.74 20.19
N HIS A 134 -14.97 -14.38 19.62
CA HIS A 134 -14.71 -15.81 19.78
C HIS A 134 -14.22 -16.17 21.20
N ALA A 135 -13.47 -15.27 21.85
CA ALA A 135 -12.98 -15.47 23.22
C ALA A 135 -14.03 -15.07 24.27
N TRP A 136 -14.73 -13.95 24.07
CA TRP A 136 -15.78 -13.47 24.96
C TRP A 136 -16.93 -12.82 24.17
N LYS A 137 -18.08 -13.51 24.13
CA LYS A 137 -19.27 -13.13 23.34
C LYS A 137 -19.72 -11.67 23.46
N PRO A 138 -19.66 -10.99 24.63
CA PRO A 138 -20.02 -9.58 24.75
C PRO A 138 -19.11 -8.63 23.94
N LEU A 139 -17.83 -8.97 23.73
CA LEU A 139 -16.90 -8.13 22.97
C LEU A 139 -17.17 -8.13 21.46
N GLY A 140 -17.83 -9.18 20.93
CA GLY A 140 -18.26 -9.23 19.53
C GLY A 140 -19.51 -8.40 19.22
N ARG A 141 -20.15 -7.80 20.24
CA ARG A 141 -21.35 -6.98 20.04
C ARG A 141 -20.99 -5.59 19.52
N THR A 142 -21.24 -5.36 18.24
CA THR A 142 -20.95 -4.09 17.55
C THR A 142 -21.78 -2.90 18.05
N SER A 143 -22.90 -3.16 18.75
CA SER A 143 -23.76 -2.15 19.38
C SER A 143 -23.40 -1.80 20.82
N TRP A 144 -22.43 -2.50 21.43
CA TRP A 144 -22.07 -2.29 22.83
C TRP A 144 -20.95 -1.25 22.96
N TYR A 145 -21.28 -0.07 23.49
CA TYR A 145 -20.37 1.08 23.62
C TYR A 145 -19.01 0.76 24.27
N PRO A 146 -18.93 -0.02 25.37
CA PRO A 146 -17.65 -0.42 25.95
C PRO A 146 -16.76 -1.25 25.01
N SER A 147 -17.33 -2.19 24.25
CA SER A 147 -16.58 -2.94 23.23
C SER A 147 -16.09 -2.01 22.13
N VAL A 148 -16.95 -1.12 21.65
CA VAL A 148 -16.59 -0.15 20.61
C VAL A 148 -15.45 0.75 21.06
N LEU A 149 -15.53 1.33 22.26
CA LEU A 149 -14.49 2.21 22.80
C LEU A 149 -13.18 1.46 23.04
N ALA A 150 -13.24 0.25 23.61
CA ALA A 150 -12.05 -0.54 23.88
C ALA A 150 -11.34 -0.96 22.57
N THR A 151 -12.09 -1.49 21.60
CA THR A 151 -11.51 -1.96 20.33
C THR A 151 -11.05 -0.82 19.44
N SER A 152 -11.76 0.32 19.41
CA SER A 152 -11.28 1.55 18.77
C SER A 152 -10.02 2.07 19.44
N GLY A 153 -9.98 2.11 20.78
CA GLY A 153 -8.80 2.52 21.54
C GLY A 153 -7.58 1.66 21.22
N ILE A 154 -7.75 0.34 21.15
CA ILE A 154 -6.68 -0.59 20.77
C ILE A 154 -6.14 -0.27 19.37
N ILE A 155 -7.01 -0.09 18.36
CA ILE A 155 -6.57 0.21 16.99
C ILE A 155 -5.88 1.58 16.92
N VAL A 156 -6.44 2.61 17.54
CA VAL A 156 -5.84 3.95 17.55
C VAL A 156 -4.49 3.94 18.26
N CYS A 157 -4.36 3.25 19.39
CA CYS A 157 -3.08 3.04 20.06
C CYS A 157 -2.10 2.24 19.21
N ALA A 158 -2.56 1.25 18.44
CA ALA A 158 -1.71 0.48 17.53
C ALA A 158 -1.18 1.37 16.38
N TRP A 159 -2.02 2.22 15.77
CA TRP A 159 -1.57 3.23 14.81
C TRP A 159 -0.59 4.23 15.41
N GLY A 160 -0.88 4.73 16.62
CA GLY A 160 0.02 5.65 17.33
C GLY A 160 1.37 5.02 17.66
N TYR A 161 1.38 3.75 18.09
CA TYR A 161 2.60 2.98 18.31
C TYR A 161 3.37 2.77 17.02
N PHE A 162 2.67 2.48 15.92
CA PHE A 162 3.28 2.34 14.60
C PHE A 162 3.97 3.63 14.14
N LEU A 163 3.30 4.78 14.29
CA LEU A 163 3.86 6.10 14.00
C LEU A 163 5.10 6.37 14.88
N TRP A 164 4.99 6.11 16.17
CA TRP A 164 6.10 6.29 17.11
C TRP A 164 7.32 5.43 16.76
N GLN A 165 7.10 4.16 16.36
CA GLN A 165 8.16 3.29 15.88
C GLN A 165 8.78 3.82 14.58
N GLY A 166 7.96 4.29 13.63
CA GLY A 166 8.43 4.83 12.36
C GLY A 166 9.34 6.05 12.52
N VAL A 167 9.07 6.90 13.51
CA VAL A 167 9.91 8.07 13.83
C VAL A 167 11.21 7.66 14.54
N ARG A 168 11.14 6.71 15.47
CA ARG A 168 12.30 6.35 16.33
C ARG A 168 13.29 5.39 15.66
N ASP A 169 12.80 4.50 14.81
CA ASP A 169 13.61 3.50 14.10
C ASP A 169 13.11 3.31 12.66
N PRO A 170 13.45 4.23 11.74
CA PRO A 170 12.96 4.19 10.36
C PRO A 170 13.42 2.94 9.59
N LEU A 171 14.61 2.42 9.91
CA LEU A 171 15.20 1.25 9.25
C LEU A 171 14.58 -0.06 9.74
N GLY A 172 14.28 -0.17 11.05
CA GLY A 172 13.63 -1.34 11.63
C GLY A 172 12.11 -1.35 11.53
N GLY A 173 11.46 -0.18 11.49
CA GLY A 173 10.00 -0.02 11.42
C GLY A 173 9.47 -0.08 9.99
N ILE A 174 9.44 1.08 9.33
CA ILE A 174 8.76 1.26 8.03
C ILE A 174 9.42 0.43 6.92
N ASN A 175 10.76 0.43 6.86
CA ASN A 175 11.48 -0.26 5.79
C ASN A 175 11.38 -1.79 5.85
N SER A 176 11.28 -2.37 7.06
CA SER A 176 11.12 -3.82 7.22
C SER A 176 9.74 -4.29 6.74
N LEU A 177 8.72 -3.46 6.94
CA LEU A 177 7.32 -3.80 6.64
C LEU A 177 6.92 -3.53 5.19
N TRP A 178 7.68 -2.70 4.48
CA TRP A 178 7.37 -2.34 3.09
C TRP A 178 7.20 -3.55 2.17
N PRO A 179 8.09 -4.57 2.19
CA PRO A 179 7.90 -5.75 1.36
C PRO A 179 6.66 -6.56 1.78
N LEU A 180 6.33 -6.60 3.08
CA LEU A 180 5.15 -7.32 3.57
C LEU A 180 3.86 -6.67 3.10
N PHE A 181 3.79 -5.32 3.10
CA PHE A 181 2.67 -4.57 2.56
C PHE A 181 2.43 -4.90 1.08
N GLY A 182 3.50 -4.89 0.28
CA GLY A 182 3.42 -5.25 -1.14
C GLY A 182 2.89 -6.67 -1.35
N ILE A 183 3.43 -7.66 -0.63
CA ILE A 183 3.00 -9.06 -0.73
C ILE A 183 1.54 -9.21 -0.30
N ALA A 184 1.15 -8.64 0.85
CA ALA A 184 -0.22 -8.72 1.36
C ALA A 184 -1.25 -8.15 0.38
N ASN A 185 -0.95 -7.01 -0.26
CA ASN A 185 -1.84 -6.40 -1.25
C ASN A 185 -2.03 -7.29 -2.48
N GLN A 186 -0.95 -7.89 -2.98
CA GLN A 186 -1.04 -8.80 -4.13
C GLN A 186 -1.83 -10.07 -3.75
N LEU A 187 -1.56 -10.65 -2.57
CA LEU A 187 -2.30 -11.81 -2.08
C LEU A 187 -3.80 -11.50 -1.89
N LEU A 188 -4.16 -10.31 -1.41
CA LEU A 188 -5.55 -9.87 -1.32
C LEU A 188 -6.20 -9.75 -2.72
N ALA A 189 -5.46 -9.21 -3.70
CA ALA A 189 -5.90 -9.17 -5.08
C ALA A 189 -6.11 -10.57 -5.68
N ALA A 190 -5.26 -11.54 -5.32
CA ALA A 190 -5.46 -12.95 -5.69
C ALA A 190 -6.79 -13.48 -5.15
N VAL A 191 -7.09 -13.26 -3.86
CA VAL A 191 -8.36 -13.66 -3.24
C VAL A 191 -9.55 -12.98 -3.93
N ALA A 192 -9.46 -11.68 -4.22
CA ALA A 192 -10.51 -10.95 -4.92
C ALA A 192 -10.78 -11.53 -6.33
N LEU A 193 -9.73 -11.86 -7.08
CA LEU A 193 -9.84 -12.50 -8.39
C LEU A 193 -10.38 -13.94 -8.30
N CYS A 194 -10.05 -14.69 -7.25
CA CYS A 194 -10.69 -15.99 -6.97
C CYS A 194 -12.20 -15.84 -6.76
N VAL A 195 -12.62 -14.87 -5.94
CA VAL A 195 -14.04 -14.59 -5.70
C VAL A 195 -14.73 -14.17 -6.99
N ALA A 196 -14.14 -13.25 -7.75
CA ALA A 196 -14.70 -12.79 -9.03
C ALA A 196 -14.86 -13.94 -10.04
N THR A 197 -13.85 -14.81 -10.15
CA THR A 197 -13.90 -16.02 -11.00
C THR A 197 -15.00 -16.97 -10.55
N THR A 198 -15.14 -17.18 -9.24
CA THR A 198 -16.20 -18.01 -8.65
C THR A 198 -17.59 -17.49 -8.99
N ILE A 199 -17.79 -16.17 -8.91
CA ILE A 199 -19.06 -15.51 -9.25
C ILE A 199 -19.38 -15.72 -10.73
N LEU A 200 -18.43 -15.48 -11.64
CA LEU A 200 -18.64 -15.68 -13.09
C LEU A 200 -19.03 -17.11 -13.44
N ILE A 201 -18.41 -18.10 -12.80
CA ILE A 201 -18.75 -19.52 -12.98
C ILE A 201 -20.17 -19.80 -12.49
N LYS A 202 -20.52 -19.32 -11.30
CA LYS A 202 -21.86 -19.52 -10.71
C LYS A 202 -22.97 -18.84 -11.51
N MET A 203 -22.69 -17.72 -12.17
CA MET A 203 -23.63 -17.01 -13.05
C MET A 203 -23.81 -17.67 -14.43
N HIS A 204 -23.30 -18.90 -14.64
CA HIS A 204 -23.27 -19.58 -15.95
C HIS A 204 -22.54 -18.79 -17.06
N ARG A 205 -21.69 -17.82 -16.69
CA ARG A 205 -20.91 -16.99 -17.62
C ARG A 205 -19.47 -17.49 -17.75
N ALA A 206 -19.29 -18.81 -17.77
CA ALA A 206 -17.97 -19.46 -17.81
C ALA A 206 -17.11 -19.04 -19.02
N LYS A 207 -17.72 -18.61 -20.14
CA LYS A 207 -17.02 -18.04 -21.31
C LYS A 207 -16.13 -16.84 -20.95
N TYR A 208 -16.53 -16.03 -19.96
CA TYR A 208 -15.80 -14.83 -19.54
C TYR A 208 -14.81 -15.07 -18.41
N MET A 209 -14.69 -16.31 -17.93
CA MET A 209 -13.82 -16.66 -16.81
C MET A 209 -12.34 -16.35 -17.07
N LEU A 210 -11.89 -16.42 -18.32
CA LEU A 210 -10.51 -16.09 -18.68
C LEU A 210 -10.13 -14.64 -18.33
N VAL A 211 -11.11 -13.73 -18.29
CA VAL A 211 -10.87 -12.31 -17.95
C VAL A 211 -10.36 -12.16 -16.52
N THR A 212 -10.80 -13.02 -15.59
CA THR A 212 -10.34 -13.02 -14.21
C THR A 212 -9.27 -14.07 -13.94
N LEU A 213 -9.31 -15.20 -14.65
CA LEU A 213 -8.37 -16.31 -14.44
C LEU A 213 -6.97 -16.01 -14.97
N ALA A 214 -6.84 -15.33 -16.12
CA ALA A 214 -5.54 -14.95 -16.67
C ALA A 214 -4.75 -14.00 -15.74
N PRO A 215 -5.31 -12.87 -15.27
CA PRO A 215 -4.60 -12.03 -14.31
C PRO A 215 -4.40 -12.73 -12.97
N LEU A 216 -5.31 -13.61 -12.54
CA LEU A 216 -5.11 -14.41 -11.34
C LEU A 216 -3.90 -15.33 -11.46
N ALA A 217 -3.80 -16.09 -12.55
CA ALA A 217 -2.69 -17.01 -12.79
C ALA A 217 -1.35 -16.27 -12.81
N TRP A 218 -1.29 -15.14 -13.53
CA TRP A 218 -0.10 -14.29 -13.54
C TRP A 218 0.26 -13.79 -12.14
N LEU A 219 -0.71 -13.25 -11.42
CA LEU A 219 -0.49 -12.69 -10.10
C LEU A 219 -0.05 -13.76 -9.09
N VAL A 220 -0.66 -14.95 -9.13
CA VAL A 220 -0.26 -16.08 -8.28
C VAL A 220 1.18 -16.50 -8.59
N ILE A 221 1.54 -16.68 -9.87
CA ILE A 221 2.90 -17.07 -10.26
C ILE A 221 3.92 -16.06 -9.75
N VAL A 222 3.72 -14.78 -10.03
CA VAL A 222 4.67 -13.72 -9.64
C VAL A 222 4.73 -13.56 -8.13
N THR A 223 3.57 -13.52 -7.45
CA THR A 223 3.51 -13.26 -6.00
C THR A 223 4.04 -14.44 -5.20
N PHE A 224 3.70 -15.67 -5.55
CA PHE A 224 4.20 -16.86 -4.84
C PHE A 224 5.71 -17.01 -5.06
N THR A 225 6.20 -16.78 -6.29
CA THR A 225 7.65 -16.82 -6.59
C THR A 225 8.38 -15.74 -5.81
N ALA A 226 7.92 -14.48 -5.86
CA ALA A 226 8.55 -13.37 -5.14
C ALA A 226 8.53 -13.59 -3.62
N SER A 227 7.44 -14.12 -3.08
CA SER A 227 7.33 -14.41 -1.64
C SER A 227 8.23 -15.56 -1.22
N TRP A 228 8.40 -16.58 -2.07
CA TRP A 228 9.38 -17.65 -1.86
C TRP A 228 10.81 -17.10 -1.78
N HIS A 229 11.21 -16.27 -2.74
CA HIS A 229 12.52 -15.59 -2.69
C HIS A 229 12.65 -14.69 -1.45
N LYS A 230 11.61 -13.92 -1.11
CA LYS A 230 11.65 -13.07 0.09
C LYS A 230 11.85 -13.84 1.39
N ILE A 231 11.39 -15.09 1.47
CA ILE A 231 11.61 -15.92 2.66
C ILE A 231 12.99 -16.61 2.61
N PHE A 232 13.30 -17.28 1.50
CA PHE A 232 14.37 -18.30 1.45
C PHE A 232 15.62 -17.91 0.64
N ASP A 233 15.60 -16.80 -0.10
CA ASP A 233 16.71 -16.43 -0.96
C ASP A 233 18.02 -16.26 -0.13
N PRO A 234 19.15 -16.82 -0.59
CA PRO A 234 20.41 -16.75 0.13
C PRO A 234 21.01 -15.33 0.14
N ASP A 235 20.63 -14.43 -0.77
CA ASP A 235 21.11 -13.05 -0.76
C ASP A 235 20.44 -12.26 0.40
N PRO A 236 21.22 -11.72 1.35
CA PRO A 236 20.71 -10.88 2.44
C PRO A 236 19.98 -9.61 1.99
N ARG A 237 20.09 -9.20 0.72
CA ARG A 237 19.35 -8.08 0.14
C ARG A 237 17.92 -8.47 -0.25
N ILE A 238 17.70 -9.76 -0.51
CA ILE A 238 16.44 -10.30 -1.00
C ILE A 238 15.72 -11.03 0.13
N GLY A 239 16.36 -12.03 0.73
CA GLY A 239 15.76 -12.96 1.68
C GLY A 239 15.82 -12.48 3.14
N PHE A 240 14.67 -12.46 3.80
CA PHE A 240 14.53 -12.09 5.22
C PHE A 240 15.35 -13.00 6.14
N LEU A 241 15.34 -14.32 5.91
CA LEU A 241 16.09 -15.27 6.74
C LEU A 241 17.61 -15.17 6.52
N ALA A 242 18.05 -14.79 5.31
CA ALA A 242 19.45 -14.54 5.02
C ALA A 242 19.93 -13.24 5.68
N GLN A 243 19.11 -12.18 5.62
CA GLN A 243 19.37 -10.91 6.29
C GLN A 243 19.46 -11.09 7.81
N ALA A 244 18.51 -11.82 8.42
CA ALA A 244 18.53 -12.12 9.85
C ALA A 244 19.79 -12.90 10.26
N ARG A 245 20.22 -13.87 9.46
CA ARG A 245 21.46 -14.65 9.71
C ARG A 245 22.71 -13.76 9.63
N ARG A 246 22.81 -12.93 8.60
CA ARG A 246 23.94 -12.00 8.45
C ARG A 246 24.03 -11.03 9.62
N LEU A 247 22.90 -10.45 10.03
CA LEU A 247 22.84 -9.55 11.17
C LEU A 247 23.23 -10.25 12.47
N ALA A 248 22.79 -11.50 12.69
CA ALA A 248 23.18 -12.27 13.86
C ALA A 248 24.70 -12.53 13.93
N LEU A 249 25.34 -12.78 12.79
CA LEU A 249 26.79 -13.01 12.71
C LEU A 249 27.60 -11.71 12.87
N SER A 250 27.07 -10.58 12.41
CA SER A 250 27.76 -9.29 12.46
C SER A 250 27.49 -8.49 13.74
N GLY A 251 26.83 -9.07 14.76
CA GLY A 251 26.43 -8.34 15.97
C GLY A 251 25.36 -7.27 15.74
N GLY A 252 24.54 -7.42 14.69
CA GLY A 252 23.44 -6.52 14.37
C GLY A 252 22.34 -6.51 15.44
N GLY A 253 21.56 -5.43 15.49
CA GLY A 253 20.55 -5.22 16.53
C GLY A 253 19.52 -6.35 16.63
N ALA A 254 19.31 -6.89 17.84
CA ALA A 254 18.41 -8.00 18.12
C ALA A 254 16.98 -7.78 17.60
N ARG A 255 16.49 -6.54 17.65
CA ARG A 255 15.17 -6.16 17.13
C ARG A 255 15.07 -6.32 15.61
N LEU A 256 16.09 -5.94 14.86
CA LEU A 256 16.08 -6.05 13.40
C LEU A 256 16.14 -7.52 12.95
N ILE A 257 16.88 -8.35 13.70
CA ILE A 257 16.90 -9.80 13.51
C ILE A 257 15.51 -10.40 13.76
N PHE A 258 14.86 -9.99 14.86
CA PHE A 258 13.50 -10.43 15.18
C PHE A 258 12.49 -10.01 14.10
N ASN A 259 12.51 -8.75 13.67
CA ASN A 259 11.61 -8.25 12.63
C ASN A 259 11.73 -9.05 11.33
N ASN A 260 12.95 -9.31 10.84
CA ASN A 260 13.14 -10.12 9.65
C ASN A 260 12.60 -11.56 9.80
N ARG A 261 12.77 -12.17 10.98
CA ARG A 261 12.21 -13.51 11.25
C ARG A 261 10.68 -13.49 11.31
N LEU A 262 10.12 -12.45 11.92
CA LEU A 262 8.68 -12.24 11.98
C LEU A 262 8.11 -12.02 10.57
N ASP A 263 8.73 -11.17 9.75
CA ASP A 263 8.31 -10.89 8.38
C ASP A 263 8.34 -12.15 7.52
N ALA A 264 9.38 -12.99 7.66
CA ALA A 264 9.44 -14.31 7.02
C ALA A 264 8.28 -15.22 7.44
N ALA A 265 8.00 -15.30 8.75
CA ALA A 265 6.92 -16.13 9.29
C ALA A 265 5.54 -15.64 8.81
N VAL A 266 5.26 -14.34 8.90
CA VAL A 266 4.00 -13.74 8.47
C VAL A 266 3.81 -13.93 6.96
N THR A 267 4.85 -13.71 6.16
CA THR A 267 4.80 -13.97 4.71
C THR A 267 4.44 -15.42 4.42
N GLY A 268 5.09 -16.37 5.12
CA GLY A 268 4.78 -17.80 4.97
C GLY A 268 3.33 -18.14 5.32
N VAL A 269 2.81 -17.60 6.43
CA VAL A 269 1.40 -17.79 6.84
C VAL A 269 0.45 -17.23 5.78
N LEU A 270 0.68 -16.02 5.26
CA LEU A 270 -0.16 -15.40 4.25
C LEU A 270 -0.20 -16.23 2.95
N ILE A 271 0.95 -16.72 2.48
CA ILE A 271 1.02 -17.59 1.29
C ILE A 271 0.21 -18.86 1.52
N VAL A 272 0.37 -19.51 2.68
CA VAL A 272 -0.36 -20.76 2.99
C VAL A 272 -1.86 -20.50 3.01
N MET A 273 -2.32 -19.44 3.69
CA MET A 273 -3.74 -19.08 3.73
C MET A 273 -4.32 -18.83 2.34
N VAL A 274 -3.65 -18.04 1.50
CA VAL A 274 -4.11 -17.75 0.14
C VAL A 274 -4.01 -18.99 -0.76
N GLY A 275 -2.99 -19.81 -0.57
CA GLY A 275 -2.83 -21.10 -1.24
C GLY A 275 -4.00 -22.05 -0.94
N LEU A 276 -4.47 -22.11 0.30
CA LEU A 276 -5.66 -22.87 0.68
C LEU A 276 -6.92 -22.34 -0.01
N ILE A 277 -7.11 -21.01 -0.03
CA ILE A 277 -8.24 -20.38 -0.74
C ILE A 277 -8.19 -20.68 -2.24
N LEU A 278 -7.02 -20.65 -2.86
CA LEU A 278 -6.83 -21.00 -4.27
C LEU A 278 -7.21 -22.45 -4.54
N VAL A 279 -6.73 -23.38 -3.73
CA VAL A 279 -7.06 -24.81 -3.85
C VAL A 279 -8.56 -25.03 -3.67
N GLU A 280 -9.18 -24.40 -2.67
CA GLU A 280 -10.62 -24.51 -2.46
C GLU A 280 -11.41 -23.93 -3.63
N SER A 281 -11.01 -22.75 -4.12
CA SER A 281 -11.63 -22.10 -5.27
C SER A 281 -11.55 -22.98 -6.52
N LEU A 282 -10.36 -23.52 -6.83
CA LEU A 282 -10.17 -24.45 -7.95
C LEU A 282 -11.08 -25.68 -7.79
N ARG A 283 -11.15 -26.29 -6.60
CA ARG A 283 -12.03 -27.43 -6.34
C ARG A 283 -13.50 -27.08 -6.56
N GLN A 284 -13.95 -25.88 -6.18
CA GLN A 284 -15.30 -25.42 -6.43
C GLN A 284 -15.55 -25.22 -7.93
N TRP A 285 -14.63 -24.59 -8.66
CA TRP A 285 -14.74 -24.34 -10.10
C TRP A 285 -14.81 -25.65 -10.89
N PHE A 286 -13.91 -26.58 -10.62
CA PHE A 286 -13.95 -27.91 -11.24
C PHE A 286 -15.23 -28.66 -10.90
N GLY A 287 -15.72 -28.57 -9.65
CA GLY A 287 -16.98 -29.19 -9.23
C GLY A 287 -18.19 -28.68 -10.01
N ILE A 288 -18.29 -27.36 -10.22
CA ILE A 288 -19.39 -26.74 -10.96
C ILE A 288 -19.28 -27.02 -12.47
N LEU A 289 -18.08 -26.87 -13.04
CA LEU A 289 -17.86 -27.07 -14.49
C LEU A 289 -18.02 -28.54 -14.92
N SER A 290 -17.71 -29.49 -14.03
CA SER A 290 -17.90 -30.93 -14.29
C SER A 290 -19.33 -31.41 -14.01
N GLY A 291 -20.25 -30.53 -13.61
CA GLY A 291 -21.63 -30.89 -13.26
C GLY A 291 -21.77 -31.68 -11.95
N ARG A 292 -20.70 -31.87 -11.18
CA ARG A 292 -20.72 -32.60 -9.89
C ARG A 292 -21.32 -31.78 -8.75
N LYS A 293 -21.41 -30.46 -8.90
CA LYS A 293 -21.99 -29.54 -7.92
C LYS A 293 -22.91 -28.54 -8.60
N GLU A 294 -24.08 -28.32 -8.02
CA GLU A 294 -24.97 -27.23 -8.45
C GLU A 294 -24.44 -25.88 -8.01
N ALA A 295 -24.56 -24.90 -8.90
CA ALA A 295 -24.22 -23.51 -8.63
C ALA A 295 -25.30 -22.86 -7.75
N GLN A 296 -25.29 -23.14 -6.44
CA GLN A 296 -26.18 -22.45 -5.52
C GLN A 296 -25.77 -20.97 -5.39
N THR A 297 -26.67 -20.09 -5.83
CA THR A 297 -26.62 -18.64 -5.63
C THR A 297 -27.52 -18.28 -4.44
N LYS A 298 -27.00 -17.50 -3.49
CA LYS A 298 -27.80 -16.92 -2.39
C LYS A 298 -28.14 -15.46 -2.69
N GLU A 299 -28.23 -15.12 -3.97
CA GLU A 299 -28.62 -13.78 -4.38
C GLU A 299 -30.09 -13.56 -4.05
N SER A 300 -30.42 -12.36 -3.60
CA SER A 300 -31.82 -11.96 -3.44
C SER A 300 -32.53 -12.14 -4.80
N PRO A 301 -33.77 -12.66 -4.83
CA PRO A 301 -34.53 -12.77 -6.07
C PRO A 301 -34.52 -11.42 -6.80
N PHE A 302 -34.37 -11.46 -8.12
CA PHE A 302 -34.44 -10.25 -8.93
C PHE A 302 -35.78 -9.55 -8.69
N VAL A 303 -35.71 -8.31 -8.20
CA VAL A 303 -36.88 -7.44 -8.03
C VAL A 303 -36.86 -6.43 -9.18
N VAL A 304 -37.87 -6.47 -10.04
CA VAL A 304 -38.05 -5.48 -11.11
C VAL A 304 -38.23 -4.11 -10.48
N THR A 305 -37.45 -3.12 -10.93
CA THR A 305 -37.61 -1.73 -10.49
C THR A 305 -38.99 -1.22 -10.93
N ARG A 306 -39.79 -0.66 -10.00
CA ARG A 306 -41.13 -0.10 -10.30
C ARG A 306 -41.15 0.94 -11.44
N MET A 307 -40.02 1.59 -11.73
CA MET A 307 -39.88 2.52 -12.87
C MET A 307 -39.93 1.86 -14.26
N ALA A 308 -39.83 0.54 -14.34
CA ALA A 308 -39.97 -0.19 -15.60
C ALA A 308 -41.44 -0.51 -15.94
N GLU A 309 -42.35 -0.50 -14.96
CA GLU A 309 -43.79 -0.77 -15.18
C GLU A 309 -44.53 0.44 -15.76
N GLU A 310 -44.03 1.67 -15.60
CA GLU A 310 -44.67 2.90 -16.12
C GLU A 310 -44.44 3.14 -17.63
N ARG A 311 -43.87 2.17 -18.37
CA ARG A 311 -43.60 2.27 -19.83
C ARG A 311 -44.32 1.21 -20.67
N VAL A 312 -45.50 0.77 -20.25
CA VAL A 312 -46.41 -0.04 -21.09
C VAL A 312 -47.75 0.64 -21.21
#